data_AF-A0A0M4RWR4-F1
#
_entry.id   AF-A0A0M4RWR4-F1
#
_cell.length_a   1.000
_cell.length_b   1.000
_cell.length_c   1.000
_cell.angle_alpha   90.00
_cell.angle_beta   90.00
_cell.angle_gamma   90.00
#
_symmetry.space_group_name_H-M   'P 1'
#
loop_
_entity.id
_entity.type
_entity.pdbx_description
1 polymer ?
#
loop_
_entity_poly.entity_id
_entity_poly.type
_entity_poly.pdbx_seq_one_letter_code
_entity_poly.pdbx_strand_id
1 'polypeptide(L)'
;MRKVLLLGMLLVAASSFAEMEVERGYGNIEFSTSYNYTSSNVKEFNILRELHKYEENQNAFLFKEISTISLDKNDIFRPYFVGENRKDYNNIGGGILVFHSFQENKYIGLQVDGRKVNFKNKKTDQEKISTNRGMVRILYTEIGENRKNFLISPYYIFDNLKDVRNRGIGIYVREEIPLNLSKYNLIEDGLTGYIEADAHRNKIRRDKNNKIGNKNDSISLGAGVIYSPIEDYENGNLKIKPKAILGYNREFLEKRKYKSFNEKETNVDTLKIGAGFDIDYKNITLNIEDTYEKSLNSRNYENRISGKLIYKF
;
A
#
# COMPACT_ATOMS: atom_id res chain seq x y z
N MET A 1 23.87 -8.61 -6.92
CA MET A 1 24.24 -7.23 -7.31
C MET A 1 23.05 -6.26 -7.39
N ARG A 2 21.94 -6.52 -8.10
CA ARG A 2 20.78 -5.59 -8.18
C ARG A 2 20.10 -5.25 -6.83
N LYS A 3 20.10 -6.16 -5.85
CA LYS A 3 19.50 -5.94 -4.53
C LYS A 3 20.32 -5.00 -3.62
N VAL A 4 21.65 -5.02 -3.75
CA VAL A 4 22.59 -4.18 -2.97
C VAL A 4 22.60 -2.74 -3.47
N LEU A 5 22.45 -2.54 -4.79
CA LEU A 5 22.30 -1.23 -5.42
C LEU A 5 21.02 -0.48 -4.99
N LEU A 6 19.94 -1.21 -4.69
CA LEU A 6 18.66 -0.66 -4.27
C LEU A 6 18.69 -0.15 -2.83
N LEU A 7 19.25 -0.93 -1.91
CA LEU A 7 19.54 -0.48 -0.54
C LEU A 7 20.55 0.68 -0.52
N GLY A 8 21.55 0.63 -1.40
CA GLY A 8 22.51 1.74 -1.59
C GLY A 8 21.85 3.03 -2.05
N MET A 9 20.92 2.99 -3.02
CA MET A 9 20.16 4.18 -3.44
C MET A 9 19.21 4.69 -2.36
N LEU A 10 18.57 3.79 -1.59
CA LEU A 10 17.74 4.16 -0.44
C LEU A 10 18.55 4.88 0.65
N LEU A 11 19.77 4.39 0.93
CA LEU A 11 20.68 4.96 1.92
C LEU A 11 21.29 6.30 1.44
N VAL A 12 21.59 6.44 0.14
CA VAL A 12 22.10 7.69 -0.46
C VAL A 12 21.01 8.78 -0.48
N ALA A 13 19.76 8.41 -0.77
CA ALA A 13 18.63 9.34 -0.63
C ALA A 13 18.46 9.77 0.83
N ALA A 14 18.50 8.84 1.79
CA ALA A 14 18.38 9.17 3.22
C ALA A 14 19.53 10.03 3.76
N SER A 15 20.77 9.83 3.28
CA SER A 15 21.94 10.59 3.75
C SER A 15 21.97 12.04 3.25
N SER A 16 21.49 12.31 2.03
CA SER A 16 21.34 13.69 1.55
C SER A 16 20.30 14.53 2.32
N PHE A 17 19.38 13.88 3.05
CA PHE A 17 18.44 14.55 3.95
C PHE A 17 18.89 14.53 5.43
N ALA A 18 19.83 13.66 5.80
CA ALA A 18 20.39 13.64 7.16
C ALA A 18 21.30 14.85 7.46
N GLU A 19 21.80 15.55 6.43
CA GLU A 19 22.55 16.82 6.58
C GLU A 19 21.64 18.06 6.77
N MET A 20 20.31 17.92 6.66
CA MET A 20 19.39 18.98 7.03
C MET A 20 19.19 18.97 8.55
N GLU A 21 20.10 19.65 9.27
CA GLU A 21 20.05 19.75 10.73
C GLU A 21 18.77 20.40 11.28
N VAL A 22 18.43 19.89 12.47
CA VAL A 22 17.21 20.03 13.28
C VAL A 22 17.05 21.43 13.92
N GLU A 23 18.00 22.35 13.74
CA GLU A 23 18.02 23.65 14.44
C GLU A 23 16.95 24.67 13.99
N ARG A 24 16.20 24.40 12.92
CA ARG A 24 15.22 25.35 12.33
C ARG A 24 13.75 25.06 12.61
N GLY A 25 13.43 24.12 13.51
CA GLY A 25 12.03 23.84 13.89
C GLY A 25 11.25 22.97 12.89
N TYR A 26 11.94 22.16 12.08
CA TYR A 26 11.33 21.21 11.13
C TYR A 26 10.81 19.92 11.76
N GLY A 27 10.44 19.95 13.06
CA GLY A 27 9.98 18.78 13.79
C GLY A 27 8.86 18.03 13.06
N ASN A 28 7.99 18.72 12.34
CA ASN A 28 6.81 18.12 11.70
C ASN A 28 7.08 17.38 10.38
N ILE A 29 8.33 17.30 9.92
CA ILE A 29 8.67 16.64 8.65
C ILE A 29 9.14 15.20 8.91
N GLU A 30 8.71 14.28 8.05
CA GLU A 30 9.20 12.90 8.00
C GLU A 30 9.47 12.53 6.54
N PHE A 31 10.36 11.57 6.30
CA PHE A 31 10.60 11.06 4.95
C PHE A 31 10.37 9.57 4.91
N SER A 32 9.70 9.06 3.87
CA SER A 32 9.62 7.62 3.63
C SER A 32 9.97 7.24 2.19
N THR A 33 10.58 6.08 2.03
CA THR A 33 10.84 5.49 0.72
C THR A 33 10.53 4.02 0.77
N SER A 34 9.89 3.49 -0.27
CA SER A 34 9.49 2.09 -0.34
C SER A 34 9.75 1.48 -1.70
N TYR A 35 10.05 0.19 -1.69
CA TYR A 35 10.23 -0.58 -2.89
C TYR A 35 9.55 -1.94 -2.79
N ASN A 36 8.78 -2.27 -3.83
CA ASN A 36 8.05 -3.53 -3.95
C ASN A 36 8.54 -4.32 -5.16
N TYR A 37 8.78 -5.61 -4.95
CA TYR A 37 9.01 -6.57 -6.02
C TYR A 37 7.95 -7.66 -5.95
N THR A 38 7.13 -7.81 -7.01
CA THR A 38 6.11 -8.85 -7.07
C THR A 38 6.41 -9.84 -8.20
N SER A 39 6.42 -11.12 -7.86
CA SER A 39 6.42 -12.23 -8.79
C SER A 39 5.03 -12.88 -8.81
N SER A 40 4.53 -13.22 -9.99
CA SER A 40 3.19 -13.78 -10.17
C SER A 40 3.20 -14.88 -11.21
N ASN A 41 2.40 -15.92 -11.03
CA ASN A 41 2.20 -16.96 -12.06
C ASN A 41 1.03 -16.66 -13.02
N VAL A 42 0.40 -15.50 -12.86
CA VAL A 42 -0.72 -15.09 -13.69
C VAL A 42 -0.25 -14.99 -15.15
N LYS A 43 -0.83 -15.83 -16.01
CA LYS A 43 -0.30 -16.11 -17.36
C LYS A 43 -0.48 -14.98 -18.36
N GLU A 44 -1.54 -14.17 -18.21
CA GLU A 44 -1.86 -13.10 -19.16
C GLU A 44 -1.73 -11.72 -18.53
N PHE A 45 -1.02 -10.84 -19.23
CA PHE A 45 -0.97 -9.42 -18.91
C PHE A 45 -2.32 -8.78 -19.23
N ASN A 46 -2.90 -8.08 -18.26
CA ASN A 46 -4.16 -7.36 -18.40
C ASN A 46 -4.02 -6.00 -17.72
N ILE A 47 -4.21 -4.95 -18.50
CA ILE A 47 -4.02 -3.58 -18.04
C ILE A 47 -5.00 -3.18 -16.93
N LEU A 48 -6.27 -3.59 -17.00
CA LEU A 48 -7.28 -3.28 -15.97
C LEU A 48 -6.95 -3.95 -14.65
N ARG A 49 -6.51 -5.21 -14.71
CA ARG A 49 -6.07 -5.91 -13.52
C ARG A 49 -4.91 -5.16 -12.85
N GLU A 50 -3.98 -4.61 -13.62
CA GLU A 50 -2.89 -3.78 -13.08
C GLU A 50 -3.33 -2.36 -12.68
N LEU A 51 -4.48 -1.85 -13.17
CA LEU A 51 -5.12 -0.65 -12.60
C LEU A 51 -5.64 -0.96 -11.18
N HIS A 52 -6.46 -2.01 -11.03
CA HIS A 52 -7.08 -2.38 -9.76
C HIS A 52 -6.04 -2.82 -8.71
N LYS A 53 -5.05 -3.62 -9.10
CA LYS A 53 -3.96 -4.00 -8.17
C LYS A 53 -3.18 -2.81 -7.65
N TYR A 54 -3.07 -1.73 -8.42
CA TYR A 54 -2.44 -0.52 -7.91
C TYR A 54 -3.29 0.13 -6.82
N GLU A 55 -4.61 0.18 -6.98
CA GLU A 55 -5.53 0.69 -5.96
C GLU A 55 -5.37 -0.11 -4.66
N GLU A 56 -5.40 -1.44 -4.76
CA GLU A 56 -5.16 -2.37 -3.64
C GLU A 56 -3.79 -2.15 -2.98
N ASN A 57 -2.71 -2.06 -3.78
CA ASN A 57 -1.37 -1.78 -3.27
C ASN A 57 -1.26 -0.40 -2.62
N GLN A 58 -1.95 0.62 -3.15
CA GLN A 58 -1.98 1.97 -2.55
C GLN A 58 -2.70 1.95 -1.21
N ASN A 59 -3.79 1.20 -1.07
CA ASN A 59 -4.50 1.03 0.19
C ASN A 59 -3.58 0.41 1.25
N ALA A 60 -2.91 -0.69 0.92
CA ALA A 60 -1.95 -1.34 1.81
C ALA A 60 -0.75 -0.43 2.16
N PHE A 61 -0.24 0.33 1.19
CA PHE A 61 0.85 1.29 1.40
C PHE A 61 0.41 2.42 2.34
N LEU A 62 -0.72 3.05 2.07
CA LEU A 62 -1.28 4.15 2.86
C LEU A 62 -1.43 3.73 4.33
N PHE A 63 -2.03 2.57 4.57
CA PHE A 63 -2.23 2.11 5.94
C PHE A 63 -0.90 1.92 6.69
N LYS A 64 0.13 1.39 6.02
CA LYS A 64 1.50 1.29 6.57
C LYS A 64 2.18 2.65 6.74
N GLU A 65 1.86 3.66 5.93
CA GLU A 65 2.33 5.03 6.17
C GLU A 65 1.74 5.58 7.46
N ILE A 66 0.43 5.44 7.62
CA ILE A 66 -0.31 5.98 8.76
C ILE A 66 0.12 5.31 10.06
N SER A 67 0.26 3.99 10.07
CA SER A 67 0.62 3.23 11.28
C SER A 67 2.00 3.57 11.84
N THR A 68 2.83 4.32 11.10
CA THR A 68 4.20 4.66 11.50
C THR A 68 4.42 6.16 11.69
N ILE A 69 3.38 7.00 11.62
CA ILE A 69 3.50 8.45 11.87
C ILE A 69 3.84 8.73 13.33
N SER A 70 4.58 9.82 13.57
CA SER A 70 4.90 10.27 14.92
C SER A 70 3.66 10.87 15.60
N LEU A 71 3.18 10.26 16.68
CA LEU A 71 1.97 10.70 17.39
C LEU A 71 2.23 11.88 18.35
N ASP A 72 3.50 12.22 18.59
CA ASP A 72 3.95 13.38 19.37
C ASP A 72 3.82 14.71 18.61
N LYS A 73 3.47 14.66 17.32
CA LYS A 73 3.41 15.82 16.44
C LYS A 73 1.97 16.05 15.97
N ASN A 74 1.49 17.28 16.14
CA ASN A 74 0.14 17.65 15.70
C ASN A 74 0.05 17.75 14.18
N ASP A 75 1.07 18.31 13.54
CA ASP A 75 1.14 18.39 12.08
C ASP A 75 2.24 17.46 11.58
N ILE A 76 1.98 16.75 10.48
CA ILE A 76 2.94 15.82 9.89
C ILE A 76 2.95 16.02 8.39
N PHE A 77 4.13 16.31 7.84
CA PHE A 77 4.39 16.40 6.41
C PHE A 77 5.36 15.29 6.03
N ARG A 78 4.85 14.30 5.32
CA ARG A 78 5.63 13.15 4.88
C ARG A 78 5.68 13.06 3.36
N PRO A 79 6.68 13.69 2.70
CA PRO A 79 7.07 13.30 1.36
C PRO A 79 7.49 11.82 1.34
N TYR A 80 7.08 11.13 0.28
CA TYR A 80 7.44 9.73 0.09
C TYR A 80 7.76 9.38 -1.35
N PHE A 81 8.59 8.35 -1.51
CA PHE A 81 8.94 7.78 -2.80
C PHE A 81 8.60 6.28 -2.85
N VAL A 82 8.08 5.81 -3.99
CA VAL A 82 7.70 4.41 -4.17
C VAL A 82 8.18 3.90 -5.53
N GLY A 83 8.86 2.77 -5.50
CA GLY A 83 9.15 1.97 -6.69
C GLY A 83 8.44 0.61 -6.63
N GLU A 84 7.94 0.14 -7.76
CA GLU A 84 7.39 -1.21 -7.87
C GLU A 84 7.84 -1.86 -9.16
N ASN A 85 8.19 -3.14 -9.08
CA ASN A 85 8.56 -3.92 -10.25
C ASN A 85 7.91 -5.30 -10.24
N ARG A 86 7.35 -5.66 -11.39
CA ARG A 86 6.69 -6.93 -11.70
C ARG A 86 7.12 -7.37 -13.10
N LYS A 87 6.83 -8.62 -13.46
CA LYS A 87 7.22 -9.21 -14.75
C LYS A 87 6.93 -8.30 -15.96
N ASP A 88 5.71 -7.76 -16.01
CA ASP A 88 5.19 -7.00 -17.15
C ASP A 88 4.75 -5.56 -16.77
N TYR A 89 5.13 -5.11 -15.58
CA TYR A 89 4.75 -3.80 -15.03
C TYR A 89 5.87 -3.24 -14.17
N ASN A 90 6.18 -1.97 -14.33
CA ASN A 90 6.95 -1.24 -13.32
C ASN A 90 6.36 0.14 -13.08
N ASN A 91 6.54 0.65 -11.87
CA ASN A 91 6.23 2.03 -11.56
C ASN A 91 7.35 2.67 -10.74
N ILE A 92 7.42 3.98 -10.84
CA ILE A 92 8.31 4.82 -10.05
C ILE A 92 7.63 6.17 -9.84
N GLY A 93 7.71 6.71 -8.64
CA GLY A 93 7.11 8.00 -8.32
C GLY A 93 6.98 8.16 -6.82
N GLY A 94 5.99 8.91 -6.39
CA GLY A 94 5.83 9.24 -4.99
C GLY A 94 4.76 10.28 -4.78
N GLY A 95 4.78 10.89 -3.61
CA GLY A 95 3.76 11.84 -3.23
C GLY A 95 4.08 12.52 -1.92
N ILE A 96 3.07 13.18 -1.39
CA ILE A 96 3.09 13.77 -0.07
C ILE A 96 1.86 13.34 0.71
N LEU A 97 2.09 13.06 1.98
CA LEU A 97 1.07 12.80 2.99
C LEU A 97 1.12 13.95 3.98
N VAL A 98 -0.02 14.61 4.21
CA VAL A 98 -0.16 15.69 5.17
C VAL A 98 -1.22 15.30 6.18
N PHE A 99 -0.90 15.42 7.47
CA PHE A 99 -1.82 15.20 8.57
C PHE A 99 -1.87 16.40 9.51
N HIS A 100 -3.06 16.60 10.09
CA HIS A 100 -3.31 17.50 11.18
C HIS A 100 -4.12 16.78 12.26
N SER A 101 -3.60 16.78 13.49
CA SER A 101 -4.24 16.28 14.70
C SER A 101 -5.21 17.33 15.21
N PHE A 102 -6.49 16.98 15.30
CA PHE A 102 -7.53 17.87 15.85
C PHE A 102 -8.01 17.41 17.24
N GLN A 103 -7.62 16.21 17.64
CA GLN A 103 -7.80 15.63 18.97
C GLN A 103 -6.67 14.60 19.16
N GLU A 104 -6.29 14.35 20.41
CA GLU A 104 -5.37 13.27 20.75
C GLU A 104 -5.69 12.00 19.97
N ASN A 105 -4.68 11.48 19.26
CA ASN A 105 -4.77 10.25 18.47
C ASN A 105 -5.76 10.29 17.28
N LYS A 106 -6.28 11.45 16.88
CA LYS A 106 -7.20 11.60 15.73
C LYS A 106 -6.73 12.64 14.73
N TYR A 107 -6.65 12.23 13.47
CA TYR A 107 -6.05 13.02 12.41
C TYR A 107 -6.97 13.14 11.20
N ILE A 108 -6.97 14.33 10.61
CA ILE A 108 -7.45 14.56 9.25
C ILE A 108 -6.25 14.75 8.33
N GLY A 109 -6.31 14.26 7.10
CA GLY A 109 -5.18 14.35 6.20
C GLY A 109 -5.52 14.37 4.72
N LEU A 110 -4.48 14.64 3.94
CA LEU A 110 -4.50 14.68 2.49
C LEU A 110 -3.31 13.87 1.96
N GLN A 111 -3.56 12.98 1.01
CA GLN A 111 -2.52 12.33 0.23
C GLN A 111 -2.63 12.76 -1.23
N VAL A 112 -1.50 13.11 -1.84
CA VAL A 112 -1.39 13.32 -3.29
C VAL A 112 -0.23 12.49 -3.81
N ASP A 113 -0.51 11.54 -4.71
CA ASP A 113 0.44 10.62 -5.33
C ASP A 113 0.50 10.84 -6.84
N GLY A 114 1.70 10.74 -7.41
CA GLY A 114 1.96 10.71 -8.83
C GLY A 114 3.05 9.69 -9.18
N ARG A 115 2.77 8.83 -10.16
CA ARG A 115 3.71 7.81 -10.63
C ARG A 115 3.80 7.77 -12.14
N LYS A 116 5.01 7.51 -12.61
CA LYS A 116 5.24 7.02 -13.96
C LYS A 116 5.16 5.51 -13.96
N VAL A 117 4.31 4.96 -14.81
CA VAL A 117 4.06 3.54 -14.95
C VAL A 117 4.50 3.10 -16.34
N ASN A 118 5.15 1.95 -16.46
CA ASN A 118 5.43 1.33 -17.75
C ASN A 118 4.94 -0.12 -17.77
N PHE A 119 4.20 -0.44 -18.82
CA PHE A 119 3.75 -1.80 -19.11
C PHE A 119 4.66 -2.43 -20.17
N LYS A 120 5.02 -3.70 -19.99
CA LYS A 120 5.78 -4.48 -20.97
C LYS A 120 4.86 -5.52 -21.58
N ASN A 121 4.50 -5.37 -22.85
CA ASN A 121 3.83 -6.44 -23.59
C ASN A 121 4.88 -7.32 -24.26
N LYS A 122 4.87 -8.63 -24.00
CA LYS A 122 5.81 -9.59 -24.61
C LYS A 122 5.33 -10.18 -25.94
N LYS A 123 4.06 -9.98 -26.33
CA LYS A 123 3.48 -10.62 -27.52
C LYS A 123 3.76 -9.88 -28.83
N THR A 124 4.12 -8.61 -28.75
CA THR A 124 4.41 -7.74 -29.90
C THR A 124 5.60 -6.89 -29.48
N ASP A 125 6.70 -6.89 -30.23
CA ASP A 125 7.87 -6.00 -30.04
C ASP A 125 7.53 -4.50 -30.24
N GLN A 126 6.28 -4.12 -30.03
CA GLN A 126 5.73 -2.78 -30.17
C GLN A 126 5.07 -2.34 -28.87
N GLU A 127 5.62 -1.22 -28.38
CA GLU A 127 5.17 -0.27 -27.37
C GLU A 127 5.18 -0.69 -25.88
N LYS A 128 6.27 -0.27 -25.21
CA LYS A 128 6.23 0.13 -23.80
C LYS A 128 5.17 1.23 -23.65
N ILE A 129 3.98 0.88 -23.19
CA ILE A 129 2.98 1.90 -22.82
C ILE A 129 3.48 2.54 -21.51
N SER A 130 4.00 3.76 -21.62
CA SER A 130 4.34 4.60 -20.48
C SER A 130 3.18 5.55 -20.20
N THR A 131 2.82 5.72 -18.93
CA THR A 131 1.76 6.64 -18.51
C THR A 131 2.11 7.33 -17.20
N ASN A 132 1.44 8.44 -16.95
CA ASN A 132 1.31 8.99 -15.62
C ASN A 132 0.00 8.48 -15.00
N ARG A 133 0.10 8.13 -13.72
CA ARG A 133 -1.01 7.77 -12.84
C ARG A 133 -0.91 8.68 -11.63
N GLY A 134 -2.05 9.07 -11.07
CA GLY A 134 -2.07 9.74 -9.79
C GLY A 134 -3.32 9.43 -8.99
N MET A 135 -3.21 9.68 -7.70
CA MET A 135 -4.26 9.43 -6.73
C MET A 135 -4.29 10.55 -5.70
N VAL A 136 -5.48 11.04 -5.40
CA VAL A 136 -5.72 12.05 -4.35
C VAL A 136 -6.64 11.43 -3.32
N ARG A 137 -6.32 11.58 -2.04
CA ARG A 137 -7.10 11.03 -0.94
C ARG A 137 -7.33 12.04 0.15
N ILE A 138 -8.56 12.06 0.68
CA ILE A 138 -8.82 12.66 1.98
C ILE A 138 -8.77 11.52 3.00
N LEU A 139 -8.27 11.80 4.20
CA LEU A 139 -7.97 10.82 5.22
C LEU A 139 -8.64 11.25 6.53
N TYR A 140 -9.32 10.31 7.16
CA TYR A 140 -9.64 10.35 8.57
C TYR A 140 -9.00 9.14 9.21
N THR A 141 -8.23 9.33 10.28
CA THR A 141 -7.63 8.21 11.00
C THR A 141 -7.63 8.41 12.50
N GLU A 142 -7.86 7.32 13.22
CA GLU A 142 -7.66 7.24 14.66
C GLU A 142 -6.55 6.23 14.93
N ILE A 143 -5.54 6.61 15.71
CA ILE A 143 -4.36 5.79 16.02
C ILE A 143 -4.24 5.69 17.53
N GLY A 144 -4.84 4.65 18.11
CA GLY A 144 -4.80 4.43 19.55
C GLY A 144 -3.50 3.79 20.04
N GLU A 145 -3.14 4.05 21.30
CA GLU A 145 -1.92 3.56 21.96
C GLU A 145 -1.73 2.03 21.90
N ASN A 146 -2.82 1.26 21.82
CA ASN A 146 -2.79 -0.20 21.77
C ASN A 146 -2.77 -0.78 20.35
N ARG A 147 -2.34 -0.06 19.31
CA ARG A 147 -2.44 -0.49 17.89
C ARG A 147 -3.88 -0.56 17.36
N LYS A 148 -4.82 0.12 18.02
CA LYS A 148 -6.15 0.31 17.45
C LYS A 148 -6.05 1.37 16.37
N ASN A 149 -6.06 0.95 15.11
CA ASN A 149 -5.91 1.85 13.97
C ASN A 149 -7.16 1.83 13.14
N PHE A 150 -7.81 2.97 13.00
CA PHE A 150 -8.94 3.15 12.11
C PHE A 150 -8.57 4.10 10.99
N LEU A 151 -8.98 3.77 9.77
CA LEU A 151 -8.79 4.60 8.59
C LEU A 151 -10.08 4.62 7.76
N ILE A 152 -10.53 5.81 7.40
CA ILE A 152 -11.44 6.03 6.27
C ILE A 152 -10.73 6.94 5.27
N SER A 153 -10.75 6.53 4.00
CA SER A 153 -10.10 7.27 2.94
C SER A 153 -10.91 7.25 1.65
N PRO A 154 -11.75 8.28 1.40
CA PRO A 154 -12.24 8.53 0.06
C PRO A 154 -11.09 8.97 -0.85
N TYR A 155 -11.09 8.47 -2.08
CA TYR A 155 -10.04 8.73 -3.04
C TYR A 155 -10.57 8.98 -4.45
N TYR A 156 -9.77 9.69 -5.22
CA TYR A 156 -9.91 9.87 -6.65
C TYR A 156 -8.63 9.41 -7.35
N ILE A 157 -8.77 8.57 -8.37
CA ILE A 157 -7.66 8.09 -9.20
C ILE A 157 -7.81 8.61 -10.62
N PHE A 158 -6.68 8.91 -11.26
CA PHE A 158 -6.63 9.27 -12.67
C PHE A 158 -5.44 8.63 -13.37
N ASP A 159 -5.73 7.99 -14.50
CA ASP A 159 -4.74 7.41 -15.40
C ASP A 159 -4.85 8.02 -16.79
N ASN A 160 -3.71 8.33 -17.39
CA ASN A 160 -3.63 8.89 -18.73
C ASN A 160 -2.78 8.01 -19.67
N LEU A 161 -3.24 6.78 -19.92
CA LEU A 161 -2.57 5.85 -20.80
C LEU A 161 -2.64 6.32 -22.25
N LYS A 162 -1.74 5.80 -23.09
CA LYS A 162 -1.89 5.83 -24.54
C LYS A 162 -3.19 5.08 -24.86
N ASP A 163 -4.17 5.80 -25.39
CA ASP A 163 -5.50 5.31 -25.81
C ASP A 163 -6.49 4.84 -24.73
N VAL A 164 -6.10 4.77 -23.45
CA VAL A 164 -7.03 4.48 -22.34
C VAL A 164 -7.02 5.60 -21.30
N ARG A 165 -8.19 6.14 -20.99
CA ARG A 165 -8.35 7.05 -19.84
C ARG A 165 -9.13 6.33 -18.76
N ASN A 166 -8.54 6.19 -17.58
CA ASN A 166 -9.25 5.74 -16.39
C ASN A 166 -9.40 6.91 -15.41
N ARG A 167 -10.58 7.02 -14.83
CA ARG A 167 -10.88 7.92 -13.72
C ARG A 167 -11.74 7.15 -12.75
N GLY A 168 -11.34 7.14 -11.49
CA GLY A 168 -12.05 6.41 -10.46
C GLY A 168 -12.35 7.27 -9.26
N ILE A 169 -13.44 6.92 -8.59
CA ILE A 169 -13.70 7.36 -7.22
C ILE A 169 -13.91 6.12 -6.38
N GLY A 170 -13.45 6.15 -5.14
CA GLY A 170 -13.64 5.06 -4.20
C GLY A 170 -13.54 5.51 -2.77
N ILE A 171 -13.80 4.57 -1.87
CA ILE A 171 -13.63 4.71 -0.44
C ILE A 171 -12.98 3.44 0.08
N TYR A 172 -11.87 3.61 0.79
CA TYR A 172 -11.18 2.55 1.51
C TYR A 172 -11.40 2.74 3.01
N VAL A 173 -11.71 1.65 3.71
CA VAL A 173 -11.86 1.62 5.15
C VAL A 173 -11.06 0.45 5.70
N ARG A 174 -10.33 0.67 6.79
CA ARG A 174 -9.67 -0.41 7.53
C ARG A 174 -9.68 -0.12 9.01
N GLU A 175 -9.93 -1.17 9.80
CA GLU A 175 -9.83 -1.15 11.25
C GLU A 175 -8.92 -2.29 11.70
N GLU A 176 -7.98 -1.97 12.58
CA GLU A 176 -7.18 -2.93 13.34
C GLU A 176 -7.60 -2.90 14.81
N ILE A 177 -7.84 -4.09 15.36
CA ILE A 177 -8.41 -4.31 16.68
C ILE A 177 -7.47 -5.27 17.43
N PRO A 178 -6.87 -4.85 18.54
CA PRO A 178 -6.10 -5.74 19.41
C PRO A 178 -7.01 -6.84 19.96
N LEU A 179 -6.61 -8.09 19.78
CA LEU A 179 -7.39 -9.23 20.23
C LEU A 179 -6.89 -9.64 21.61
N ASN A 180 -7.76 -9.52 22.62
CA ASN A 180 -7.47 -10.05 23.94
C ASN A 180 -8.09 -11.44 24.09
N LEU A 181 -7.26 -12.47 23.89
CA LEU A 181 -7.66 -13.87 24.00
C LEU A 181 -7.44 -14.47 25.38
N SER A 182 -7.02 -13.67 26.38
CA SER A 182 -6.83 -14.13 27.77
C SER A 182 -8.10 -14.76 28.36
N LYS A 183 -9.28 -14.28 27.94
CA LYS A 183 -10.59 -14.86 28.32
C LYS A 183 -10.79 -16.32 27.87
N TYR A 184 -9.98 -16.80 26.94
CA TYR A 184 -10.04 -18.15 26.37
C TYR A 184 -8.82 -19.02 26.76
N ASN A 185 -8.03 -18.61 27.75
CA ASN A 185 -6.76 -19.27 28.15
C ASN A 185 -5.72 -19.36 27.01
N LEU A 186 -5.86 -18.55 25.96
CA LEU A 186 -4.85 -18.41 24.92
C LEU A 186 -3.94 -17.26 25.30
N ILE A 187 -2.67 -17.57 25.58
CA ILE A 187 -1.62 -16.56 25.82
C ILE A 187 -1.15 -16.07 24.45
N GLU A 188 -1.91 -15.19 23.81
CA GLU A 188 -1.48 -14.55 22.56
C GLU A 188 -1.54 -13.04 22.68
N ASP A 189 -0.67 -12.56 23.57
CA ASP A 189 -0.20 -11.20 23.59
C ASP A 189 0.44 -10.85 22.23
N GLY A 190 0.04 -9.70 21.65
CA GLY A 190 0.56 -9.25 20.35
C GLY A 190 -0.24 -9.67 19.12
N LEU A 191 -1.43 -10.26 19.29
CA LEU A 191 -2.37 -10.54 18.20
C LEU A 191 -3.28 -9.34 17.90
N THR A 192 -3.31 -8.92 16.64
CA THR A 192 -4.17 -7.83 16.14
C THR A 192 -5.03 -8.35 15.00
N GLY A 193 -6.35 -8.32 15.16
CA GLY A 193 -7.30 -8.60 14.09
C GLY A 193 -7.47 -7.36 13.20
N TYR A 194 -7.77 -7.57 11.92
CA TYR A 194 -8.14 -6.46 11.03
C TYR A 194 -9.33 -6.82 10.16
N ILE A 195 -10.12 -5.80 9.84
CA ILE A 195 -11.14 -5.83 8.80
C ILE A 195 -10.89 -4.66 7.84
N GLU A 196 -11.11 -4.87 6.55
CA GLU A 196 -10.97 -3.84 5.55
C GLU A 196 -12.03 -3.96 4.46
N ALA A 197 -12.37 -2.82 3.85
CA ALA A 197 -13.31 -2.73 2.76
C ALA A 197 -12.82 -1.70 1.76
N ASP A 198 -12.88 -2.02 0.47
CA ASP A 198 -12.66 -1.07 -0.61
C ASP A 198 -13.82 -1.14 -1.58
N ALA A 199 -14.46 0.01 -1.82
CA ALA A 199 -15.53 0.14 -2.78
C ALA A 199 -15.20 1.25 -3.75
N HIS A 200 -15.17 0.95 -5.03
CA HIS A 200 -14.80 1.92 -6.04
C HIS A 200 -15.52 1.73 -7.37
N ARG A 201 -15.56 2.81 -8.14
CA ARG A 201 -16.08 2.87 -9.50
C ARG A 201 -15.05 3.53 -10.41
N ASN A 202 -14.65 2.80 -11.43
CA ASN A 202 -13.77 3.25 -12.49
C ASN A 202 -14.57 3.53 -13.77
N LYS A 203 -14.33 4.68 -14.38
CA LYS A 203 -14.82 5.04 -15.71
C LYS A 203 -13.68 4.95 -16.69
N ILE A 204 -13.74 3.96 -17.56
CA ILE A 204 -12.71 3.66 -18.54
C ILE A 204 -13.21 4.06 -19.93
N ARG A 205 -12.40 4.85 -20.64
CA ARG A 205 -12.59 5.17 -22.06
C ARG A 205 -11.47 4.55 -22.86
N ARG A 206 -11.83 3.72 -23.84
CA ARG A 206 -10.93 3.26 -24.91
C ARG A 206 -11.08 4.23 -26.08
N ASP A 207 -9.96 4.68 -26.62
CA ASP A 207 -9.82 5.86 -27.49
C ASP A 207 -10.23 7.17 -26.79
N LYS A 208 -9.27 8.09 -26.65
CA LYS A 208 -9.50 9.40 -26.04
C LYS A 208 -10.63 10.19 -26.71
N ASN A 209 -10.93 9.88 -27.98
CA ASN A 209 -11.92 10.55 -28.81
C ASN A 209 -13.32 9.90 -28.77
N ASN A 210 -13.48 8.71 -28.19
CA ASN A 210 -14.78 8.04 -28.15
C ASN A 210 -15.65 8.59 -27.01
N LYS A 211 -16.94 8.85 -27.29
CA LYS A 211 -17.91 9.37 -26.31
C LYS A 211 -18.42 8.28 -25.36
N ILE A 212 -18.36 7.02 -25.77
CA ILE A 212 -18.84 5.88 -24.98
C ILE A 212 -17.76 5.50 -23.95
N GLY A 213 -18.08 5.68 -22.67
CA GLY A 213 -17.22 5.25 -21.56
C GLY A 213 -17.92 4.13 -20.80
N ASN A 214 -17.17 3.07 -20.49
CA ASN A 214 -17.70 1.97 -19.71
C ASN A 214 -17.43 2.20 -18.21
N LYS A 215 -18.34 1.72 -17.37
CA LYS A 215 -18.24 1.81 -15.91
C LYS A 215 -17.94 0.42 -15.35
N ASN A 216 -16.90 0.35 -14.54
CA ASN A 216 -16.50 -0.84 -13.79
C ASN A 216 -16.64 -0.55 -12.30
N ASP A 217 -17.29 -1.44 -11.59
CA ASP A 217 -17.56 -1.30 -10.15
C ASP A 217 -16.95 -2.49 -9.41
N SER A 218 -16.31 -2.24 -8.28
CA SER A 218 -15.68 -3.26 -7.42
C SER A 218 -16.07 -3.02 -5.97
N ILE A 219 -16.28 -4.11 -5.23
CA ILE A 219 -16.41 -4.10 -3.78
C ILE A 219 -15.61 -5.29 -3.26
N SER A 220 -14.57 -5.01 -2.49
CA SER A 220 -13.76 -6.01 -1.81
C SER A 220 -13.91 -5.88 -0.29
N LEU A 221 -13.97 -7.03 0.40
CA LEU A 221 -13.95 -7.10 1.86
C LEU A 221 -12.83 -8.05 2.28
N GLY A 222 -11.95 -7.55 3.14
CA GLY A 222 -10.86 -8.29 3.73
C GLY A 222 -11.01 -8.44 5.24
N ALA A 223 -10.48 -9.54 5.76
CA ALA A 223 -10.29 -9.73 7.19
C ALA A 223 -9.03 -10.56 7.44
N GLY A 224 -8.39 -10.38 8.59
CA GLY A 224 -7.22 -11.18 8.93
C GLY A 224 -6.69 -10.92 10.33
N VAL A 225 -5.53 -11.50 10.59
CA VAL A 225 -4.80 -11.38 11.84
C VAL A 225 -3.33 -11.09 11.57
N ILE A 226 -2.76 -10.24 12.41
CA ILE A 226 -1.34 -9.90 12.46
C ILE A 226 -0.86 -10.32 13.84
N TYR A 227 0.15 -11.18 13.87
CA TYR A 227 0.81 -11.57 15.10
C TYR A 227 2.17 -10.89 15.16
N SER A 228 2.41 -10.12 16.21
CA SER A 228 3.73 -9.57 16.53
C SER A 228 4.07 -9.99 17.95
N PRO A 229 5.04 -10.90 18.16
CA PRO A 229 5.48 -11.29 19.49
C PRO A 229 5.84 -10.07 20.34
N ILE A 230 5.50 -10.10 21.64
CA ILE A 230 5.88 -9.02 22.58
C ILE A 230 7.37 -9.03 22.89
N GLU A 231 8.06 -10.17 22.76
CA GLU A 231 9.52 -10.26 22.91
C GLU A 231 10.22 -9.60 21.71
N ASP A 232 10.16 -8.27 21.69
CA ASP A 232 10.99 -7.43 20.83
C ASP A 232 12.44 -7.62 21.29
N TYR A 233 13.36 -7.89 20.35
CA TYR A 233 14.78 -7.83 20.69
C TYR A 233 15.14 -6.35 20.86
N GLU A 234 15.39 -5.94 22.10
CA GLU A 234 15.83 -4.59 22.44
C GLU A 234 17.29 -4.61 22.91
N ASN A 235 18.14 -3.82 22.26
CA ASN A 235 19.53 -3.61 22.67
C ASN A 235 19.91 -2.13 22.48
N GLY A 236 19.84 -1.36 23.57
CA GLY A 236 20.01 0.09 23.53
C GLY A 236 18.96 0.76 22.65
N ASN A 237 19.41 1.46 21.61
CA ASN A 237 18.52 2.15 20.66
C ASN A 237 17.95 1.26 19.55
N LEU A 238 18.36 0.00 19.48
CA LEU A 238 17.89 -0.96 18.47
C LEU A 238 16.71 -1.76 19.01
N LYS A 239 15.60 -1.76 18.28
CA LYS A 239 14.45 -2.63 18.52
C LYS A 239 14.12 -3.42 17.26
N ILE A 240 13.88 -4.73 17.40
CA ILE A 240 13.50 -5.60 16.28
C ILE A 240 12.20 -6.30 16.61
N LYS A 241 11.18 -6.11 15.77
CA LYS A 241 9.82 -6.62 15.95
C LYS A 241 9.43 -7.55 14.81
N PRO A 242 9.44 -8.87 15.00
CA PRO A 242 8.96 -9.80 13.99
C PRO A 242 7.44 -9.70 13.83
N LYS A 243 6.93 -10.02 12.64
CA LYS A 243 5.49 -10.10 12.38
C LYS A 243 5.14 -11.27 11.47
N ALA A 244 4.00 -11.88 11.74
CA ALA A 244 3.33 -12.85 10.87
C ALA A 244 1.94 -12.30 10.51
N ILE A 245 1.52 -12.55 9.27
CA ILE A 245 0.28 -12.01 8.71
C ILE A 245 -0.52 -13.17 8.11
N LEU A 246 -1.79 -13.26 8.46
CA LEU A 246 -2.77 -14.11 7.79
C LEU A 246 -3.96 -13.24 7.41
N GLY A 247 -4.49 -13.42 6.21
CA GLY A 247 -5.59 -12.63 5.69
C GLY A 247 -6.42 -13.37 4.67
N TYR A 248 -7.65 -12.92 4.51
CA TYR A 248 -8.58 -13.36 3.50
C TYR A 248 -9.26 -12.13 2.90
N ASN A 249 -9.44 -12.12 1.59
CA ASN A 249 -10.16 -11.08 0.88
C ASN A 249 -11.17 -11.69 -0.10
N ARG A 250 -12.33 -11.05 -0.25
CA ARG A 250 -13.39 -11.45 -1.17
C ARG A 250 -13.87 -10.29 -2.04
N GLU A 251 -13.90 -10.51 -3.34
CA GLU A 251 -14.54 -9.60 -4.31
C GLU A 251 -16.02 -9.96 -4.53
N PHE A 252 -16.91 -8.97 -4.47
CA PHE A 252 -18.37 -9.18 -4.60
C PHE A 252 -18.94 -8.78 -5.97
N LEU A 253 -18.30 -7.86 -6.69
CA LEU A 253 -18.83 -7.32 -7.95
C LEU A 253 -18.04 -7.76 -9.20
N GLU A 254 -17.54 -9.01 -9.20
CA GLU A 254 -16.67 -9.58 -10.25
C GLU A 254 -17.10 -9.25 -11.70
N LYS A 255 -18.39 -9.42 -12.02
CA LYS A 255 -18.92 -9.23 -13.38
C LYS A 255 -18.98 -7.76 -13.78
N ARG A 256 -19.10 -6.86 -12.79
CA ARG A 256 -19.08 -5.42 -12.99
C ARG A 256 -17.66 -4.87 -12.98
N LYS A 257 -16.74 -5.48 -12.24
CA LYS A 257 -15.32 -5.10 -12.15
C LYS A 257 -14.62 -5.10 -13.51
N TYR A 258 -14.95 -6.06 -14.38
CA TYR A 258 -14.36 -6.18 -15.72
C TYR A 258 -15.35 -6.08 -16.88
N LYS A 259 -16.55 -5.51 -16.65
CA LYS A 259 -17.64 -5.42 -17.66
C LYS A 259 -17.16 -4.88 -19.01
N SER A 260 -16.25 -3.91 -18.97
CA SER A 260 -15.70 -3.24 -20.15
C SER A 260 -14.84 -4.13 -21.08
N PHE A 261 -14.38 -5.29 -20.62
CA PHE A 261 -13.38 -6.13 -21.32
C PHE A 261 -13.89 -7.53 -21.67
N ASN A 262 -15.12 -7.89 -21.27
CA ASN A 262 -15.64 -9.26 -21.38
C ASN A 262 -14.68 -10.31 -20.80
N GLU A 263 -13.95 -9.93 -19.77
CA GLU A 263 -13.03 -10.81 -19.06
C GLU A 263 -13.75 -11.45 -17.87
N LYS A 264 -13.49 -12.74 -17.65
CA LYS A 264 -13.93 -13.44 -16.44
C LYS A 264 -12.84 -13.31 -15.38
N GLU A 265 -13.24 -12.89 -14.19
CA GLU A 265 -12.35 -12.91 -13.02
C GLU A 265 -12.05 -14.36 -12.64
N THR A 266 -10.86 -14.58 -12.07
CA THR A 266 -10.41 -15.90 -11.61
C THR A 266 -10.02 -15.89 -10.12
N ASN A 267 -10.09 -14.73 -9.46
CA ASN A 267 -9.59 -14.52 -8.10
C ASN A 267 -10.63 -13.79 -7.25
N VAL A 268 -11.74 -14.48 -6.95
CA VAL A 268 -12.82 -13.94 -6.11
C VAL A 268 -12.41 -13.99 -4.65
N ASP A 269 -11.93 -15.14 -4.22
CA ASP A 269 -11.47 -15.42 -2.87
C ASP A 269 -9.94 -15.52 -2.88
N THR A 270 -9.27 -14.69 -2.08
CA THR A 270 -7.81 -14.66 -1.99
C THR A 270 -7.36 -14.84 -0.55
N LEU A 271 -6.47 -15.80 -0.31
CA LEU A 271 -5.77 -16.00 0.96
C LEU A 271 -4.42 -15.29 0.92
N LYS A 272 -4.09 -14.55 1.97
CA LYS A 272 -2.81 -13.88 2.18
C LYS A 272 -2.09 -14.49 3.37
N ILE A 273 -0.84 -14.89 3.18
CA ILE A 273 0.08 -15.21 4.27
C ILE A 273 1.31 -14.31 4.14
N GLY A 274 1.94 -13.96 5.24
CA GLY A 274 3.15 -13.15 5.19
C GLY A 274 3.96 -13.20 6.46
N ALA A 275 5.22 -12.81 6.33
CA ALA A 275 6.13 -12.64 7.44
C ALA A 275 6.97 -11.38 7.20
N GLY A 276 7.40 -10.75 8.28
CA GLY A 276 8.22 -9.56 8.19
C GLY A 276 8.89 -9.21 9.50
N PHE A 277 9.61 -8.10 9.47
CA PHE A 277 10.24 -7.54 10.64
C PHE A 277 10.34 -6.03 10.49
N ASP A 278 10.10 -5.34 11.60
CA ASP A 278 10.29 -3.91 11.74
C ASP A 278 11.52 -3.68 12.63
N ILE A 279 12.46 -2.86 12.15
CA ILE A 279 13.71 -2.55 12.82
C ILE A 279 13.71 -1.05 13.08
N ASP A 280 13.68 -0.68 14.36
CA ASP A 280 13.77 0.71 14.80
C ASP A 280 15.18 0.98 15.35
N TYR A 281 15.81 2.05 14.88
CA TYR A 281 17.09 2.53 15.37
C TYR A 281 17.12 4.06 15.39
N LYS A 282 17.06 4.64 16.59
CA LYS A 282 16.96 6.10 16.77
C LYS A 282 15.78 6.67 15.94
N ASN A 283 16.09 7.51 14.97
CA ASN A 283 15.14 8.21 14.10
C ASN A 283 14.82 7.43 12.81
N ILE A 284 15.34 6.21 12.67
CA ILE A 284 15.19 5.38 11.48
C ILE A 284 14.31 4.18 11.80
N THR A 285 13.33 3.93 10.94
CA THR A 285 12.52 2.71 10.96
C THR A 285 12.64 2.00 9.61
N LEU A 286 13.03 0.73 9.61
CA LEU A 286 13.08 -0.15 8.44
C LEU A 286 12.01 -1.23 8.57
N ASN A 287 11.13 -1.36 7.59
CA ASN A 287 10.11 -2.40 7.53
C ASN A 287 10.41 -3.31 6.34
N ILE A 288 10.52 -4.61 6.58
CA ILE A 288 10.67 -5.62 5.53
C ILE A 288 9.56 -6.65 5.68
N GLU A 289 8.93 -7.00 4.57
CA GLU A 289 7.81 -7.96 4.57
C GLU A 289 7.81 -8.76 3.27
N ASP A 290 7.63 -10.07 3.41
CA ASP A 290 7.35 -11.02 2.33
C ASP A 290 5.91 -11.51 2.48
N THR A 291 5.09 -11.30 1.45
CA THR A 291 3.69 -11.72 1.42
C THR A 291 3.44 -12.63 0.24
N TYR A 292 2.72 -13.72 0.48
CA TYR A 292 2.20 -14.64 -0.53
C TYR A 292 0.68 -14.58 -0.55
N GLU A 293 0.11 -14.28 -1.71
CA GLU A 293 -1.33 -14.19 -1.94
C GLU A 293 -1.73 -15.26 -2.96
N LYS A 294 -2.73 -16.08 -2.61
CA LYS A 294 -3.20 -17.19 -3.44
C LYS A 294 -4.71 -17.11 -3.64
N SER A 295 -5.12 -17.20 -4.90
CA SER A 295 -6.53 -17.39 -5.23
C SER A 295 -7.00 -18.77 -4.79
N LEU A 296 -8.17 -18.84 -4.15
CA LEU A 296 -8.83 -20.11 -3.80
C LEU A 296 -9.65 -20.66 -4.98
N ASN A 297 -10.00 -19.83 -5.96
CA ASN A 297 -10.82 -20.21 -7.10
C ASN A 297 -10.00 -20.38 -8.39
N SER A 298 -8.68 -20.16 -8.36
CA SER A 298 -7.81 -20.42 -9.49
C SER A 298 -6.40 -20.87 -9.08
N ARG A 299 -5.57 -21.17 -10.07
CA ARG A 299 -4.15 -21.50 -9.83
C ARG A 299 -3.29 -20.25 -9.60
N ASN A 300 -3.87 -19.05 -9.64
CA ASN A 300 -3.13 -17.80 -9.56
C ASN A 300 -2.58 -17.57 -8.16
N TYR A 301 -1.34 -17.09 -8.10
CA TYR A 301 -0.69 -16.62 -6.89
C TYR A 301 0.28 -15.47 -7.20
N GLU A 302 0.55 -14.69 -6.17
CA GLU A 302 1.57 -13.63 -6.15
C GLU A 302 2.44 -13.77 -4.90
N ASN A 303 3.74 -13.57 -5.07
CA ASN A 303 4.66 -13.33 -3.97
C ASN A 303 5.19 -11.90 -4.11
N ARG A 304 5.11 -11.12 -3.04
CA ARG A 304 5.57 -9.73 -2.97
C ARG A 304 6.53 -9.58 -1.81
N ILE A 305 7.75 -9.15 -2.14
CA ILE A 305 8.74 -8.66 -1.17
C ILE A 305 8.68 -7.14 -1.18
N SER A 306 8.56 -6.56 0.01
CA SER A 306 8.52 -5.12 0.22
C SER A 306 9.57 -4.68 1.24
N GLY A 307 10.17 -3.53 0.99
CA GLY A 307 11.06 -2.84 1.92
C GLY A 307 10.69 -1.37 2.00
N LYS A 308 10.59 -0.82 3.20
CA LYS A 308 10.28 0.59 3.46
C LYS A 308 11.23 1.15 4.51
N LEU A 309 11.81 2.31 4.23
CA LEU A 309 12.66 3.06 5.15
C LEU A 309 11.96 4.37 5.50
N ILE A 310 11.97 4.73 6.78
CA ILE A 310 11.44 5.98 7.30
C ILE A 310 12.56 6.69 8.05
N TYR A 311 12.64 8.01 7.86
CA TYR A 311 13.48 8.89 8.66
C TYR A 311 12.60 9.98 9.30
N LYS A 312 12.72 10.14 10.62
CA LYS A 312 11.98 11.13 11.41
C LYS A 312 12.94 12.21 11.93
N PHE A 313 12.64 13.47 11.68
CA PHE A 313 13.43 14.58 12.21
C PHE A 313 13.09 14.87 13.67
#